data_AF-A0A8T6VC45-F1
#
_entry.id   AF-A0A8T6VC45-F1
#
_cell.length_a   1.000
_cell.length_b   1.000
_cell.length_c   1.000
_cell.angle_alpha   90.00
_cell.angle_beta   90.00
_cell.angle_gamma   90.00
#
_symmetry.space_group_name_H-M   'P 1'
#
loop_
_entity.id
_entity.type
_entity.pdbx_description
1 polymer ?
#
loop_
_entity_poly.entity_id
_entity_poly.type
_entity_poly.pdbx_seq_one_letter_code
_entity_poly.pdbx_strand_id
1 'polypeptide(L)'
;MDSTMLEGLGTEIRSFHSLRDLRESIEEEIDQYEAVVDEYSQWLGSFLRDLEETQGNEEWFKRVSSFQRNLKEKTKRKSKKDVKGEKRKKAGTSTEWIAYKGLMLGASEQGEAEILFDAIEELNKKSEQLRKVKNALENLEKSTLGKDMIYITYVHDGVPEKIVLRHKKDKEFAEKLNFAADFSVLKQAYGT
;
A
#
# COMPACT_ATOMS: atom_id res chain seq x y z
N MET A 1 -11.17 11.64 18.03
CA MET A 1 -11.65 10.74 16.97
C MET A 1 -10.76 9.52 17.03
N ASP A 2 -11.37 8.34 17.02
CA ASP A 2 -10.65 7.09 17.02
C ASP A 2 -9.78 7.04 15.76
N SER A 3 -8.48 6.82 15.91
CA SER A 3 -7.51 6.82 14.79
C SER A 3 -7.83 5.73 13.75
N THR A 4 -8.72 4.81 14.12
CA THR A 4 -9.29 3.72 13.33
C THR A 4 -10.35 4.15 12.30
N MET A 5 -10.90 5.37 12.36
CA MET A 5 -11.92 5.83 11.38
C MET A 5 -11.33 6.31 10.03
N LEU A 6 -10.01 6.47 9.93
CA LEU A 6 -9.32 6.87 8.70
C LEU A 6 -8.67 5.71 7.93
N GLU A 7 -8.66 4.50 8.49
CA GLU A 7 -7.99 3.31 7.90
C GLU A 7 -8.58 2.82 6.56
N GLY A 8 -9.55 3.55 5.98
CA GLY A 8 -10.19 3.18 4.71
C GLY A 8 -10.33 4.32 3.69
N LEU A 9 -9.81 5.52 3.94
CA LEU A 9 -9.86 6.59 2.94
C LEU A 9 -8.70 6.45 1.97
N GLY A 10 -9.00 6.26 0.67
CA GLY A 10 -8.01 6.30 -0.41
C GLY A 10 -7.32 7.66 -0.56
N THR A 11 -7.69 8.68 0.21
CA THR A 11 -6.98 9.96 0.22
C THR A 11 -7.13 10.65 1.57
N GLU A 12 -6.02 11.11 2.13
CA GLU A 12 -5.98 11.73 3.45
C GLU A 12 -4.84 12.76 3.59
N ILE A 13 -4.94 13.58 4.64
CA ILE A 13 -3.90 14.55 5.03
C ILE A 13 -3.44 14.21 6.44
N ARG A 14 -2.17 13.86 6.60
CA ARG A 14 -1.54 13.56 7.88
C ARG A 14 -0.52 14.63 8.25
N SER A 15 -0.30 14.86 9.54
CA SER A 15 0.72 15.80 10.03
C SER A 15 1.73 15.06 10.88
N PHE A 16 3.02 15.30 10.63
CA PHE A 16 4.13 14.70 11.36
C PHE A 16 5.00 15.78 11.98
N HIS A 17 5.55 15.51 13.16
CA HIS A 17 6.36 16.49 13.92
C HIS A 17 7.86 16.34 13.69
N SER A 18 8.26 15.29 12.97
CA SER A 18 9.61 15.05 12.48
C SER A 18 9.57 14.22 11.19
N LEU A 19 10.66 14.25 10.40
CA LEU A 19 10.84 13.34 9.27
C LEU A 19 10.97 11.89 9.71
N ARG A 20 11.49 11.67 10.94
CA ARG A 20 11.59 10.36 11.54
C ARG A 20 10.21 9.76 11.79
N ASP A 21 9.27 10.53 12.34
CA ASP A 21 7.91 10.06 12.61
C ASP A 21 7.21 9.65 11.30
N LEU A 22 7.38 10.45 10.24
CA LEU A 22 6.85 10.13 8.91
C LEU A 22 7.49 8.87 8.33
N ARG A 23 8.81 8.71 8.49
CA ARG A 23 9.52 7.52 8.02
C ARG A 23 9.07 6.26 8.77
N GLU A 24 8.95 6.32 10.09
CA GLU A 24 8.49 5.21 10.93
C GLU A 24 7.05 4.81 10.54
N SER A 25 6.16 5.77 10.31
CA SER A 25 4.80 5.48 9.79
C SER A 25 4.82 4.78 8.42
N ILE A 26 5.73 5.15 7.52
CA ILE A 26 5.88 4.48 6.22
C ILE A 26 6.46 3.07 6.38
N GLU A 27 7.38 2.87 7.34
CA GLU A 27 7.92 1.54 7.66
C GLU A 27 6.81 0.61 8.15
N GLU A 28 5.96 1.08 9.07
CA GLU A 28 4.80 0.31 9.56
C GLU A 28 3.85 -0.07 8.42
N GLU A 29 3.56 0.85 7.49
CA GLU A 29 2.67 0.57 6.36
C GLU A 29 3.29 -0.41 5.36
N ILE A 30 4.61 -0.35 5.13
CA ILE A 30 5.33 -1.36 4.34
C ILE A 30 5.18 -2.73 5.00
N ASP A 31 5.42 -2.83 6.31
CA ASP A 31 5.35 -4.10 7.04
C ASP A 31 3.92 -4.68 7.00
N GLN A 32 2.89 -3.83 7.07
CA GLN A 32 1.49 -4.24 6.90
C GLN A 32 1.22 -4.80 5.50
N TYR A 33 1.64 -4.10 4.43
CA TYR A 33 1.47 -4.62 3.07
C TYR A 33 2.24 -5.93 2.84
N GLU A 34 3.44 -6.08 3.40
CA GLU A 34 4.20 -7.32 3.30
C GLU A 34 3.50 -8.49 4.02
N ALA A 35 2.91 -8.24 5.20
CA ALA A 35 2.13 -9.25 5.91
C ALA A 35 0.92 -9.73 5.09
N VAL A 36 0.17 -8.80 4.48
CA VAL A 36 -0.99 -9.14 3.63
C VAL A 36 -0.56 -9.85 2.35
N VAL A 37 0.56 -9.44 1.73
CA VAL A 37 1.15 -10.13 0.57
C VAL A 37 1.49 -11.57 0.93
N ASP A 38 2.09 -11.80 2.10
CA ASP A 38 2.45 -13.14 2.55
C ASP A 38 1.19 -14.01 2.79
N GLU A 39 0.14 -13.45 3.41
CA GLU A 39 -1.14 -14.14 3.61
C GLU A 39 -1.77 -14.56 2.27
N TYR A 40 -1.91 -13.62 1.32
CA TYR A 40 -2.47 -13.92 0.00
C TYR A 40 -1.59 -14.86 -0.82
N SER A 41 -0.26 -14.78 -0.67
CA SER A 41 0.68 -15.71 -1.33
C SER A 41 0.55 -17.13 -0.78
N GLN A 42 0.31 -17.27 0.53
CA GLN A 42 0.03 -18.56 1.15
C GLN A 42 -1.31 -19.12 0.68
N TRP A 43 -2.35 -18.29 0.66
CA TRP A 43 -3.67 -18.67 0.15
C TRP A 43 -3.60 -19.12 -1.30
N LEU A 44 -3.06 -18.29 -2.20
CA LEU A 44 -2.85 -18.64 -3.60
C LEU A 44 -2.06 -19.95 -3.73
N GLY A 45 -1.08 -20.15 -2.86
CA GLY A 45 -0.30 -21.36 -2.86
C GLY A 45 -1.03 -22.60 -2.42
N SER A 46 -1.94 -22.51 -1.45
CA SER A 46 -2.80 -23.62 -1.08
C SER A 46 -3.75 -23.95 -2.21
N PHE A 47 -4.42 -22.92 -2.72
CA PHE A 47 -5.37 -23.00 -3.81
C PHE A 47 -4.80 -23.72 -5.05
N LEU A 48 -3.59 -23.34 -5.47
CA LEU A 48 -2.95 -23.99 -6.62
C LEU A 48 -2.56 -25.45 -6.36
N ARG A 49 -2.20 -25.83 -5.13
CA ARG A 49 -1.90 -27.24 -4.82
C ARG A 49 -3.16 -28.09 -4.88
N ASP A 50 -4.27 -27.56 -4.40
CA ASP A 50 -5.56 -28.26 -4.39
C ASP A 50 -6.09 -28.50 -5.82
N LEU A 51 -5.73 -27.61 -6.76
CA LEU A 51 -6.13 -27.69 -8.17
C LEU A 51 -5.08 -28.32 -9.09
N GLU A 52 -3.92 -28.76 -8.59
CA GLU A 52 -2.83 -29.24 -9.45
C GLU A 52 -3.22 -30.49 -10.25
N GLU A 53 -3.98 -31.41 -9.64
CA GLU A 53 -4.41 -32.65 -10.29
C GLU A 53 -5.43 -32.41 -11.40
N THR A 54 -6.29 -31.40 -11.26
CA THR A 54 -7.40 -31.11 -12.17
C THR A 54 -7.05 -30.07 -13.22
N GLN A 55 -6.32 -29.03 -12.84
CA GLN A 55 -6.03 -27.84 -13.65
C GLN A 55 -4.55 -27.70 -14.05
N GLY A 56 -3.67 -28.60 -13.61
CA GLY A 56 -2.21 -28.49 -13.78
C GLY A 56 -1.71 -28.33 -15.23
N ASN A 57 -2.50 -28.79 -16.20
CA ASN A 57 -2.17 -28.70 -17.62
C ASN A 57 -2.64 -27.39 -18.28
N GLU A 58 -3.55 -26.64 -17.65
CA GLU A 58 -4.11 -25.42 -18.19
C GLU A 58 -3.08 -24.28 -18.25
N GLU A 59 -3.17 -23.43 -19.28
CA GLU A 59 -2.18 -22.37 -19.51
C GLU A 59 -2.21 -21.30 -18.41
N TRP A 60 -3.41 -20.93 -17.93
CA TRP A 60 -3.55 -19.97 -16.84
C TRP A 60 -2.92 -20.53 -15.56
N PHE A 61 -3.14 -21.81 -15.25
CA PHE A 61 -2.58 -22.47 -14.06
C PHE A 61 -1.05 -22.46 -14.10
N LYS A 62 -0.44 -22.82 -15.24
CA LYS A 62 1.03 -22.78 -15.44
C LYS A 62 1.59 -21.37 -15.24
N ARG A 63 0.87 -20.35 -15.68
CA ARG A 63 1.27 -18.94 -15.56
C ARG A 63 1.23 -18.47 -14.10
N VAL A 64 0.12 -18.71 -13.40
CA VAL A 64 -0.04 -18.30 -12.00
C VAL A 64 0.93 -19.09 -11.10
N SER A 65 1.12 -20.38 -11.34
CA SER A 65 2.11 -21.22 -10.65
C SER A 65 3.54 -20.73 -10.84
N SER A 66 3.91 -20.32 -12.05
CA SER A 66 5.24 -19.74 -12.33
C SER A 66 5.47 -18.45 -11.56
N PHE A 67 4.46 -17.60 -11.46
CA PHE A 67 4.53 -16.39 -10.64
C PHE A 67 4.66 -16.69 -9.16
N GLN A 68 3.86 -17.62 -8.63
CA GLN A 68 3.94 -18.03 -7.23
C GLN A 68 5.34 -18.55 -6.85
N ARG A 69 5.99 -19.28 -7.76
CA ARG A 69 7.40 -19.71 -7.57
C ARG A 69 8.35 -18.52 -7.49
N ASN A 70 8.18 -17.53 -8.37
CA ASN A 70 8.98 -16.31 -8.35
C ASN A 70 8.79 -15.49 -7.06
N LEU A 71 7.59 -15.47 -6.47
CA LEU A 71 7.35 -14.84 -5.17
C LEU A 71 8.17 -15.53 -4.07
N LYS A 72 8.12 -16.87 -4.00
CA LYS A 72 8.89 -17.65 -3.02
C LYS A 72 10.41 -17.49 -3.18
N GLU A 73 10.90 -17.27 -4.39
CA GLU A 73 12.32 -17.01 -4.64
C GLU A 73 12.77 -15.62 -4.19
N LYS A 74 11.91 -14.60 -4.33
CA LYS A 74 12.18 -13.25 -3.81
C LYS A 74 12.29 -13.23 -2.29
N THR A 75 11.48 -14.02 -1.57
CA THR A 75 11.58 -14.15 -0.11
C THR A 75 12.89 -14.82 0.34
N LYS A 76 13.50 -15.67 -0.51
CA LYS A 76 14.77 -16.36 -0.20
C LYS A 76 16.05 -15.59 -0.59
N ARG A 77 15.96 -14.49 -1.34
CA ARG A 77 17.12 -13.69 -1.76
C ARG A 77 16.91 -12.20 -1.48
N LYS A 78 17.14 -11.79 -0.22
CA LYS A 78 17.57 -10.40 0.03
C LYS A 78 18.91 -10.21 -0.68
N SER A 79 19.00 -9.17 -1.53
CA SER A 79 20.18 -8.67 -2.26
C SER A 79 20.44 -9.28 -3.67
N LYS A 80 19.84 -8.69 -4.71
CA LYS A 80 20.60 -8.05 -5.80
C LYS A 80 19.68 -7.34 -6.80
N LYS A 81 20.18 -6.19 -7.22
CA LYS A 81 19.60 -5.19 -8.12
C LYS A 81 19.48 -5.72 -9.55
N ASP A 82 18.56 -5.09 -10.28
CA ASP A 82 18.39 -5.04 -11.74
C ASP A 82 17.69 -6.22 -12.42
N VAL A 83 16.40 -6.04 -12.74
CA VAL A 83 15.84 -6.57 -13.98
C VAL A 83 15.08 -5.46 -14.71
N LYS A 84 15.66 -5.13 -15.86
CA LYS A 84 15.24 -4.21 -16.91
C LYS A 84 13.86 -4.61 -17.46
N GLY A 85 13.04 -3.59 -17.71
CA GLY A 85 11.64 -3.71 -18.07
C GLY A 85 11.37 -4.62 -19.26
N GLU A 86 10.59 -5.66 -19.00
CA GLU A 86 9.81 -6.34 -20.01
C GLU A 86 8.40 -5.76 -19.93
N LYS A 87 7.91 -5.18 -21.04
CA LYS A 87 6.52 -4.75 -21.17
C LYS A 87 5.64 -5.98 -20.93
N ARG A 88 5.20 -6.18 -19.69
CA ARG A 88 4.13 -7.10 -19.37
C ARG A 88 2.89 -6.55 -20.06
N LYS A 89 2.55 -7.15 -21.20
CA LYS A 89 1.21 -7.06 -21.76
C LYS A 89 0.28 -7.34 -20.59
N LYS A 90 -0.63 -6.40 -20.29
CA LYS A 90 -1.78 -6.67 -19.42
C LYS A 90 -2.29 -8.06 -19.80
N ALA A 91 -2.48 -8.90 -18.79
CA ALA A 91 -2.99 -10.24 -18.94
C ALA A 91 -3.98 -10.28 -20.11
N GLY A 92 -3.71 -11.17 -21.07
CA GLY A 92 -4.68 -11.46 -22.11
C GLY A 92 -6.03 -11.59 -21.43
N THR A 93 -6.98 -10.80 -21.91
CA THR A 93 -8.38 -10.79 -21.47
C THR A 93 -8.81 -12.20 -21.11
N SER A 94 -8.91 -12.50 -19.81
CA SER A 94 -9.64 -13.67 -19.35
C SER A 94 -11.06 -13.53 -19.91
N THR A 95 -11.47 -14.51 -20.71
CA THR A 95 -12.77 -14.53 -21.37
C THR A 95 -13.94 -14.76 -20.40
N GLU A 96 -13.66 -14.96 -19.10
CA GLU A 96 -14.65 -15.39 -18.12
C GLU A 96 -15.27 -14.24 -17.30
N TRP A 97 -14.64 -13.07 -17.25
CA TRP A 97 -15.19 -11.95 -16.49
C TRP A 97 -16.37 -11.29 -17.20
N ILE A 98 -17.50 -11.22 -16.52
CA ILE A 98 -18.70 -10.54 -17.00
C ILE A 98 -18.82 -9.20 -16.29
N ALA A 99 -18.79 -8.11 -17.05
CA ALA A 99 -19.01 -6.78 -16.50
C ALA A 99 -20.48 -6.58 -16.08
N TYR A 100 -20.70 -6.12 -14.85
CA TYR A 100 -22.02 -5.80 -14.33
C TYR A 100 -21.99 -4.51 -13.51
N LYS A 101 -22.54 -3.43 -14.08
CA LYS A 101 -22.72 -2.12 -13.40
C LYS A 101 -21.46 -1.60 -12.68
N GLY A 102 -20.29 -1.74 -13.30
CA GLY A 102 -19.01 -1.31 -12.72
C GLY A 102 -18.30 -2.36 -11.86
N LEU A 103 -18.88 -3.55 -11.72
CA LEU A 103 -18.25 -4.73 -11.13
C LEU A 103 -17.83 -5.72 -12.23
N MET A 104 -16.92 -6.62 -11.90
CA MET A 104 -16.55 -7.77 -12.71
C MET A 104 -16.96 -9.04 -11.96
N LEU A 105 -17.76 -9.89 -12.61
CA LEU A 105 -18.25 -11.15 -12.06
C LEU A 105 -17.49 -12.31 -12.69
N GLY A 106 -17.00 -13.21 -11.85
CA GLY A 106 -16.35 -14.46 -12.26
C GLY A 106 -16.93 -15.61 -11.42
N ALA A 107 -16.94 -16.82 -11.97
CA ALA A 107 -17.50 -18.01 -11.31
C ALA A 107 -16.59 -19.23 -11.53
N SER A 108 -15.29 -19.00 -11.69
CA SER A 108 -14.29 -20.01 -11.99
C SER A 108 -13.14 -19.95 -11.01
N GLU A 109 -12.45 -21.08 -10.89
CA GLU A 109 -11.20 -21.20 -10.14
C GLU A 109 -10.11 -20.28 -10.71
N GLN A 110 -10.09 -20.09 -12.03
CA GLN A 110 -9.21 -19.13 -12.69
C GLN A 110 -9.48 -17.70 -12.17
N GLY A 111 -10.75 -17.30 -12.06
CA GLY A 111 -11.11 -15.97 -11.57
C GLY A 111 -10.67 -15.73 -10.12
N GLU A 112 -10.81 -16.74 -9.25
CA GLU A 112 -10.33 -16.66 -7.86
C GLU A 112 -8.80 -16.49 -7.80
N ALA A 113 -8.07 -17.28 -8.60
CA ALA A 113 -6.62 -17.17 -8.69
C ALA A 113 -6.16 -15.81 -9.25
N GLU A 114 -6.88 -15.27 -10.24
CA GLU A 114 -6.62 -13.95 -10.83
C GLU A 114 -6.79 -12.83 -9.80
N ILE A 115 -7.84 -12.84 -8.97
CA ILE A 115 -8.03 -11.84 -7.91
C ILE A 115 -6.86 -11.86 -6.92
N LEU A 116 -6.43 -13.05 -6.46
CA LEU A 116 -5.31 -13.17 -5.54
C LEU A 116 -4.01 -12.67 -6.17
N PHE A 117 -3.78 -13.02 -7.42
CA PHE A 117 -2.62 -12.58 -8.19
C PHE A 117 -2.58 -11.05 -8.31
N ASP A 118 -3.68 -10.44 -8.76
CA ASP A 118 -3.80 -9.00 -8.98
C ASP A 118 -3.62 -8.23 -7.67
N ALA A 119 -4.22 -8.72 -6.58
CA ALA A 119 -4.04 -8.13 -5.25
C ALA A 119 -2.57 -8.17 -4.79
N ILE A 120 -1.90 -9.31 -4.96
CA ILE A 120 -0.47 -9.44 -4.61
C ILE A 120 0.39 -8.51 -5.46
N GLU A 121 0.14 -8.40 -6.77
CA GLU A 121 0.90 -7.49 -7.63
C GLU A 121 0.72 -6.02 -7.23
N GLU A 122 -0.52 -5.60 -6.96
CA GLU A 122 -0.79 -4.21 -6.58
C GLU A 122 -0.22 -3.86 -5.20
N LEU A 123 -0.34 -4.75 -4.20
CA LEU A 123 0.27 -4.56 -2.88
C LEU A 123 1.80 -4.46 -2.98
N ASN A 124 2.45 -5.35 -3.73
CA ASN A 124 3.90 -5.27 -3.96
C ASN A 124 4.31 -3.96 -4.63
N LYS A 125 3.51 -3.47 -5.59
CA LYS A 125 3.74 -2.19 -6.25
C LYS A 125 3.64 -1.02 -5.27
N LYS A 126 2.65 -1.03 -4.37
CA LYS A 126 2.52 -0.03 -3.30
C LYS A 126 3.69 -0.08 -2.32
N SER A 127 4.10 -1.26 -1.85
CA SER A 127 5.27 -1.40 -0.97
C SER A 127 6.55 -0.85 -1.62
N GLU A 128 6.75 -1.10 -2.92
CA GLU A 128 7.90 -0.54 -3.65
C GLU A 128 7.83 1.00 -3.79
N GLN A 129 6.63 1.57 -3.98
CA GLN A 129 6.44 3.02 -3.96
C GLN A 129 6.78 3.61 -2.58
N LEU A 130 6.28 3.01 -1.50
CA LEU A 130 6.59 3.42 -0.13
C LEU A 130 8.09 3.32 0.18
N ARG A 131 8.77 2.26 -0.26
CA ARG A 131 10.23 2.13 -0.14
C ARG A 131 10.98 3.26 -0.83
N LYS A 132 10.51 3.71 -2.00
CA LYS A 132 11.10 4.87 -2.70
C LYS A 132 10.89 6.17 -1.92
N VAL A 133 9.69 6.40 -1.40
CA VAL A 133 9.38 7.57 -0.56
C VAL A 133 10.25 7.56 0.70
N LYS A 134 10.33 6.42 1.40
CA LYS A 134 11.19 6.22 2.57
C LYS A 134 12.64 6.62 2.28
N ASN A 135 13.22 6.11 1.19
CA ASN A 135 14.58 6.45 0.78
C ASN A 135 14.75 7.94 0.47
N ALA A 136 13.73 8.59 -0.12
CA ALA A 136 13.74 10.03 -0.36
C ALA A 136 13.74 10.82 0.96
N LEU A 137 12.97 10.39 1.96
CA LEU A 137 12.95 11.00 3.30
C LEU A 137 14.28 10.83 4.03
N GLU A 138 14.92 9.67 3.96
CA GLU A 138 16.26 9.45 4.53
C GLU A 138 17.31 10.39 3.92
N ASN A 139 17.20 10.69 2.62
CA ASN A 139 18.07 11.66 1.97
C ASN A 139 17.70 13.10 2.36
N LEU A 140 16.41 13.39 2.54
CA LEU A 140 15.93 14.68 3.01
C LEU A 140 16.37 14.96 4.46
N GLU A 141 16.41 13.96 5.33
CA GLU A 141 16.93 14.10 6.71
C GLU A 141 18.41 14.48 6.76
N LYS A 142 19.21 14.04 5.78
CA LYS A 142 20.61 14.43 5.65
C LYS A 142 20.78 15.87 5.17
N SER A 143 19.73 16.44 4.56
CA SER A 143 19.71 17.86 4.23
C SER A 143 19.44 18.68 5.49
N THR A 144 20.15 19.79 5.68
CA THR A 144 20.02 20.64 6.86
C THR A 144 18.72 21.45 6.79
N LEU A 145 17.58 20.79 6.91
CA LEU A 145 16.30 21.46 7.14
C LEU A 145 16.30 22.05 8.56
N GLY A 146 15.69 23.23 8.70
CA GLY A 146 15.62 23.92 9.99
C GLY A 146 15.00 23.04 11.07
N LYS A 147 15.49 23.18 12.31
CA LYS A 147 14.84 22.60 13.49
C LYS A 147 13.44 23.23 13.63
N ASP A 148 12.50 22.49 14.23
CA ASP A 148 11.11 22.92 14.47
C ASP A 148 10.20 23.05 13.24
N MET A 149 10.11 21.99 12.44
CA MET A 149 9.16 21.86 11.32
C MET A 149 7.98 20.94 11.64
N ILE A 150 6.84 21.18 10.98
CA ILE A 150 5.72 20.26 10.85
C ILE A 150 5.58 19.90 9.38
N TYR A 151 5.38 18.61 9.12
CA TYR A 151 5.29 18.01 7.80
C TYR A 151 3.85 17.63 7.54
N ILE A 152 3.17 18.43 6.72
CA ILE A 152 1.79 18.16 6.30
C ILE A 152 1.86 17.35 5.03
N THR A 153 1.44 16.10 5.12
CA THR A 153 1.62 15.08 4.09
C THR A 153 0.27 14.75 3.47
N TYR A 154 0.19 14.90 2.15
CA TYR A 154 -0.92 14.38 1.35
C TYR A 154 -0.62 12.93 0.97
N VAL A 155 -1.47 12.02 1.43
CA VAL A 155 -1.39 10.58 1.19
C VAL A 155 -2.53 10.19 0.27
N HIS A 156 -2.19 9.54 -0.84
CA HIS A 156 -3.15 9.05 -1.82
C HIS A 156 -2.93 7.55 -2.01
N ASP A 157 -3.99 6.78 -1.82
CA ASP A 157 -4.01 5.31 -1.82
C ASP A 157 -2.94 4.67 -0.92
N GLY A 158 -2.69 5.28 0.24
CA GLY A 158 -1.67 4.87 1.20
C GLY A 158 -0.26 5.40 0.90
N VAL A 159 -0.04 6.06 -0.23
CA VAL A 159 1.30 6.54 -0.61
C VAL A 159 1.42 8.06 -0.40
N PRO A 160 2.41 8.55 0.38
CA PRO A 160 2.72 9.97 0.44
C PRO A 160 3.20 10.51 -0.92
N GLU A 161 2.49 11.49 -1.47
CA GLU A 161 2.86 12.10 -2.75
C GLU A 161 3.42 13.52 -2.61
N LYS A 162 2.95 14.28 -1.62
CA LYS A 162 3.32 15.70 -1.43
C LYS A 162 3.50 16.00 0.05
N ILE A 163 4.50 16.82 0.36
CA ILE A 163 4.82 17.25 1.72
C ILE A 163 4.99 18.77 1.73
N VAL A 164 4.25 19.45 2.60
CA VAL A 164 4.44 20.86 2.91
C VAL A 164 5.20 20.97 4.23
N LEU A 165 6.29 21.74 4.24
CA LEU A 165 7.08 22.03 5.42
C LEU A 165 6.63 23.37 6.01
N ARG A 166 6.28 23.39 7.29
CA ARG A 166 5.92 24.61 8.02
C ARG A 166 6.70 24.75 9.31
N HIS A 167 7.09 25.97 9.67
CA HIS A 167 7.72 26.22 10.96
C HIS A 167 6.68 26.11 12.08
N LYS A 168 7.03 25.45 13.18
CA LYS A 168 6.17 25.32 14.38
C LYS A 168 5.79 26.67 14.99
N LYS A 169 6.56 27.73 14.72
CA LYS A 169 6.36 29.09 15.26
C LYS A 169 5.47 30.00 14.39
N ASP A 170 4.94 29.50 13.27
CA ASP A 170 3.98 30.27 12.48
C ASP A 170 2.69 30.47 13.29
N LYS A 171 2.46 31.72 13.75
CA LYS A 171 1.30 32.10 14.58
C LYS A 171 -0.04 31.70 13.95
N GLU A 172 -0.22 31.91 12.65
CA GLU A 172 -1.43 31.49 11.91
C GLU A 172 -1.64 29.96 11.94
N PHE A 173 -0.57 29.17 12.02
CA PHE A 173 -0.66 27.72 12.03
C PHE A 173 -0.94 27.18 13.43
N ALA A 174 -0.35 27.79 14.47
CA ALA A 174 -0.69 27.49 15.86
C ALA A 174 -2.19 27.77 16.15
N GLU A 175 -2.73 28.86 15.60
CA GLU A 175 -4.16 29.19 15.70
C GLU A 175 -5.06 28.20 14.93
N LYS A 176 -4.66 27.76 13.73
CA LYS A 176 -5.40 26.77 12.93
C LYS A 176 -5.37 25.36 13.54
N LEU A 177 -4.26 24.94 14.16
CA LEU A 177 -4.18 23.67 14.88
C LEU A 177 -5.03 23.69 16.16
N ASN A 178 -5.03 24.80 16.90
CA ASN A 178 -5.91 24.96 18.05
C ASN A 178 -7.38 24.88 17.65
N PHE A 179 -7.79 25.45 16.51
CA PHE A 179 -9.16 25.34 16.02
C PHE A 179 -9.58 23.89 15.71
N ALA A 180 -8.68 23.09 15.12
CA ALA A 180 -8.94 21.68 14.86
C ALA A 180 -9.01 20.84 16.16
N ALA A 181 -8.23 21.20 17.17
CA ALA A 181 -8.26 20.56 18.49
C ALA A 181 -9.51 20.95 19.29
N ASP A 182 -9.91 22.23 19.28
CA ASP A 182 -11.09 22.73 19.99
C ASP A 182 -12.40 22.12 19.46
N PHE A 183 -12.50 21.88 18.14
CA PHE A 183 -13.61 21.15 17.54
C PHE A 183 -13.67 19.67 17.98
N SER A 184 -12.53 19.08 18.32
CA SER A 184 -12.44 17.70 18.81
C SER A 184 -12.87 17.60 20.27
N VAL A 185 -12.59 18.63 21.08
CA VAL A 185 -12.98 18.70 22.51
C VAL A 185 -14.46 19.06 22.69
N LEU A 186 -15.01 19.97 21.89
CA LEU A 186 -16.44 20.33 21.94
C LEU A 186 -17.39 19.16 21.61
N LYS A 187 -16.92 18.16 20.86
CA LYS A 187 -17.69 16.94 20.54
C LYS A 187 -17.84 15.97 21.72
N GLN A 188 -17.05 16.14 22.79
CA GLN A 188 -17.19 15.36 24.04
C GLN A 188 -18.11 16.03 25.08
N ALA A 189 -18.45 17.31 24.91
CA ALA A 189 -19.26 18.04 25.90
C ALA A 189 -20.78 18.00 25.63
N TYR A 190 -21.23 17.55 24.46
CA TYR A 190 -22.65 17.52 24.06
C TYR A 190 -23.12 16.14 23.56
N GLY A 191 -22.63 15.07 24.20
CA GLY A 191 -23.12 13.71 23.98
C GLY A 191 -23.69 13.10 25.26
N THR A 192 -24.88 13.56 25.69
CA THR A 192 -25.82 12.72 26.47
C THR A 192 -26.82 12.10 25.53
#